data_AF-A0A3D4QQ60-F1
#
_entry.id   AF-A0A3D4QQ60-F1
#
_cell.length_a   1.000
_cell.length_b   1.000
_cell.length_c   1.000
_cell.angle_alpha   90.00
_cell.angle_beta   90.00
_cell.angle_gamma   90.00
#
_symmetry.space_group_name_H-M   'P 1'
#
loop_
_entity.id
_entity.type
_entity.pdbx_description
1 polymer ?
#
loop_
_entity_poly.entity_id
_entity_poly.type
_entity_poly.pdbx_seq_one_letter_code
_entity_poly.pdbx_strand_id
1 'polypeptide(L)'
;IIIDGGNSHFPDTIRRAGEIEEKGLLYIGTGVSGGEEGALKGPSIMPGGSDKAWQYVKPIFQSIAAKVEDGSPCCEWLGSDGAG
;
A
#
# COMPACT_ATOMS: atom_id res chain seq x y z
N ILE A 1 -2.83 -7.78 -9.52
CA ILE A 1 -2.38 -7.27 -8.20
C ILE A 1 -3.64 -7.04 -7.39
N ILE A 2 -3.75 -7.65 -6.21
CA ILE A 2 -4.82 -7.36 -5.25
C ILE A 2 -4.25 -6.37 -4.23
N ILE A 3 -5.02 -5.34 -3.90
CA ILE A 3 -4.61 -4.30 -2.95
C ILE A 3 -5.69 -4.23 -1.86
N ASP A 4 -5.30 -4.50 -0.62
CA ASP A 4 -6.13 -4.31 0.57
C ASP A 4 -5.76 -3.00 1.25
N GLY A 5 -6.61 -1.98 1.06
CA GLY A 5 -6.47 -0.66 1.70
C GLY A 5 -7.24 -0.51 3.01
N GLY A 6 -7.75 -1.61 3.56
CA GLY A 6 -8.47 -1.61 4.84
C GLY A 6 -7.54 -1.62 6.04
N ASN A 7 -8.13 -1.47 7.24
CA ASN A 7 -7.40 -1.59 8.51
C ASN A 7 -7.27 -3.06 8.93
N SER A 8 -6.65 -3.88 8.07
CA SER A 8 -6.41 -5.30 8.31
C SER A 8 -5.31 -5.50 9.35
N HIS A 9 -5.45 -6.51 10.22
CA HIS A 9 -4.39 -6.89 11.15
C HIS A 9 -3.23 -7.53 10.38
N PHE A 10 -1.99 -7.09 10.61
CA PHE A 10 -0.84 -7.48 9.78
C PHE A 10 -0.62 -9.00 9.59
N PRO A 11 -0.93 -9.91 10.55
CA PRO A 11 -0.81 -11.35 10.31
C PRO A 11 -1.80 -11.87 9.27
N ASP A 12 -2.97 -11.23 9.14
CA ASP A 12 -3.92 -11.55 8.07
C ASP A 12 -3.39 -11.12 6.70
N THR A 13 -2.73 -9.97 6.62
CA THR A 13 -2.03 -9.51 5.42
C THR A 13 -0.94 -10.51 5.00
N ILE A 14 -0.11 -10.97 5.95
CA ILE A 14 0.92 -12.00 5.71
C ILE A 14 0.28 -13.28 5.17
N ARG A 15 -0.77 -13.79 5.84
CA ARG A 15 -1.47 -15.00 5.41
C ARG A 15 -2.06 -14.86 4.00
N ARG A 16 -2.74 -13.74 3.72
CA ARG A 16 -3.35 -13.46 2.41
C ARG A 16 -2.29 -13.31 1.31
N ALA A 17 -1.18 -12.64 1.60
CA ALA A 17 -0.08 -12.50 0.66
C ALA A 17 0.42 -13.88 0.22
N GLY A 18 0.70 -14.79 1.17
CA GLY A 18 1.09 -16.17 0.86
C GLY A 18 0.06 -16.92 0.00
N GLU A 19 -1.22 -16.92 0.40
CA GLU A 19 -2.30 -17.62 -0.33
C GLU A 19 -2.52 -17.09 -1.77
N ILE A 20 -2.24 -15.81 -2.01
CA ILE A 20 -2.38 -15.16 -3.31
C ILE A 20 -1.13 -15.39 -4.17
N GLU A 21 0.06 -15.35 -3.57
CA GLU A 21 1.32 -15.62 -4.25
C GLU A 21 1.44 -17.09 -4.70
N GLU A 22 0.93 -18.05 -3.91
CA GLU A 22 0.83 -19.45 -4.32
C GLU A 22 0.02 -19.65 -5.61
N LYS A 23 -0.90 -18.73 -5.91
CA LYS A 23 -1.72 -18.73 -7.14
C LYS A 23 -1.05 -17.98 -8.30
N GLY A 24 0.20 -17.56 -8.14
CA GLY A 24 0.93 -16.77 -9.13
C GLY A 24 0.43 -15.33 -9.26
N LEU A 25 -0.31 -14.83 -8.27
CA LEU A 25 -0.80 -13.45 -8.21
C LEU A 25 0.07 -12.63 -7.25
N LEU A 26 -0.12 -11.30 -7.25
CA LEU A 26 0.60 -10.38 -6.37
C LEU A 26 -0.36 -9.70 -5.42
N TYR A 27 0.07 -9.45 -4.19
CA TYR A 27 -0.72 -8.87 -3.12
C TYR A 27 -0.02 -7.65 -2.50
N ILE A 28 -0.78 -6.62 -2.17
CA ILE A 28 -0.34 -5.48 -1.38
C ILE A 28 -1.32 -5.29 -0.22
N GLY A 29 -0.81 -5.29 1.01
CA GLY A 29 -1.49 -4.69 2.15
C GLY A 29 -1.03 -3.24 2.28
N THR A 30 -1.95 -2.30 2.42
CA THR A 30 -1.57 -0.90 2.57
C THR A 30 -2.43 -0.17 3.58
N GLY A 31 -1.78 0.40 4.59
CA GLY A 31 -2.44 1.36 5.48
C GLY A 31 -2.75 2.66 4.74
N VAL A 32 -3.94 3.22 5.01
CA VAL A 32 -4.39 4.52 4.49
C VAL A 32 -4.80 5.41 5.65
N SER A 33 -4.20 6.60 5.74
CA SER A 33 -4.47 7.56 6.82
C SER A 33 -4.77 8.96 6.29
N GLY A 34 -5.62 9.69 7.00
CA GLY A 34 -6.10 11.03 6.64
C GLY A 34 -7.60 11.24 6.76
N GLY A 35 -8.37 10.20 7.11
CA GLY A 35 -9.83 10.27 7.16
C GLY A 35 -10.45 10.50 5.78
N GLU A 36 -11.73 10.88 5.75
CA GLU A 36 -12.46 11.11 4.49
C GLU A 36 -11.86 12.24 3.66
N GLU A 37 -11.50 13.35 4.30
CA GLU A 37 -10.92 14.51 3.63
C GLU A 37 -9.53 14.20 3.08
N GLY A 38 -8.69 13.50 3.86
CA GLY A 38 -7.39 13.04 3.39
C GLY A 38 -7.53 12.07 2.22
N ALA A 39 -8.47 11.12 2.27
CA ALA A 39 -8.71 10.21 1.14
C ALA A 39 -9.08 10.96 -0.16
N LEU A 40 -9.78 12.09 -0.07
CA LEU A 40 -10.13 12.92 -1.23
C LEU A 40 -8.99 13.82 -1.71
N LYS A 41 -8.23 14.44 -0.78
CA LYS A 41 -7.26 15.50 -1.11
C LYS A 41 -5.81 15.02 -1.19
N GLY A 42 -5.51 13.87 -0.60
CA GLY A 42 -4.19 13.30 -0.51
C GLY A 42 -3.97 12.60 0.84
N PRO A 43 -4.06 11.27 0.92
CA PRO A 43 -3.81 10.53 2.15
C PRO A 43 -2.32 10.20 2.31
N SER A 44 -1.93 9.75 3.51
CA SER A 44 -0.71 8.97 3.67
C SER A 44 -1.00 7.52 3.27
N ILE A 45 -0.13 6.92 2.45
CA ILE A 45 -0.30 5.55 1.93
C ILE A 45 0.94 4.74 2.29
N MET A 46 0.75 3.60 2.91
CA MET A 46 1.81 2.81 3.54
C MET A 46 1.84 1.40 2.91
N PRO A 47 2.37 1.23 1.69
CA PRO A 47 2.32 -0.07 0.98
C PRO A 47 3.38 -1.07 1.46
N GLY A 48 2.96 -2.32 1.64
CA GLY A 48 3.83 -3.49 1.79
C GLY A 48 3.23 -4.76 1.15
N GLY A 49 4.00 -5.83 1.04
CA GLY A 49 3.54 -7.09 0.43
C GLY A 49 4.51 -7.62 -0.63
N SER A 50 3.98 -7.96 -1.82
CA SER A 50 4.79 -8.47 -2.92
C SER A 50 5.64 -7.36 -3.55
N ASP A 51 6.96 -7.35 -3.35
CA ASP A 51 7.89 -6.33 -3.90
C ASP A 51 7.70 -6.09 -5.41
N LYS A 52 7.43 -7.16 -6.17
CA LYS A 52 7.22 -7.10 -7.63
C LYS A 52 6.02 -6.24 -8.02
N ALA A 53 5.05 -6.06 -7.13
CA ALA A 53 3.86 -5.24 -7.35
C ALA A 53 4.16 -3.74 -7.29
N TRP A 54 5.19 -3.33 -6.55
CA TRP A 54 5.46 -1.92 -6.27
C TRP A 54 5.65 -1.09 -7.53
N GLN A 55 6.43 -1.58 -8.50
CA GLN A 55 6.68 -0.89 -9.77
C GLN A 55 5.40 -0.52 -10.53
N TYR A 56 4.33 -1.31 -10.38
CA TYR A 56 3.07 -1.10 -11.08
C TYR A 56 2.16 -0.10 -10.36
N VAL A 57 2.18 -0.09 -9.02
CA VAL A 57 1.28 0.77 -8.22
C VAL A 57 1.94 2.09 -7.82
N LYS A 58 3.26 2.16 -7.79
CA LYS A 58 4.04 3.35 -7.39
C LYS A 58 3.58 4.64 -8.08
N PRO A 59 3.42 4.69 -9.42
CA PRO A 59 3.02 5.92 -10.09
C PRO A 59 1.64 6.41 -9.63
N ILE A 60 0.71 5.49 -9.35
CA ILE A 60 -0.64 5.82 -8.89
C ILE A 60 -0.57 6.28 -7.44
N PHE A 61 -0.01 5.47 -6.56
CA PHE A 61 0.03 5.75 -5.12
C PHE A 61 0.75 7.06 -4.80
N GLN A 62 1.93 7.30 -5.40
CA GLN A 62 2.66 8.54 -5.19
C GLN A 62 1.99 9.76 -5.84
N SER A 63 1.18 9.58 -6.88
CA SER A 63 0.44 10.70 -7.49
C SER A 63 -0.74 11.17 -6.65
N ILE A 64 -1.41 10.25 -5.94
CA ILE A 64 -2.59 10.55 -5.14
C ILE A 64 -2.27 10.83 -3.67
N ALA A 65 -1.08 10.45 -3.19
CA ALA A 65 -0.67 10.69 -1.82
C ALA A 65 -0.53 12.19 -1.51
N ALA A 66 -0.66 12.53 -0.23
CA ALA A 66 -0.27 13.84 0.28
C ALA A 66 1.18 14.15 -0.11
N LYS A 67 1.53 15.42 -0.25
CA LYS A 67 2.91 15.85 -0.51
C LYS A 67 3.35 16.80 0.60
N VAL A 68 4.59 16.62 1.08
CA VAL A 68 5.22 17.58 2.00
C VAL A 68 5.77 18.78 1.21
N GLU A 69 6.30 19.79 1.93
CA GLU A 69 6.74 21.07 1.33
C GLU A 69 7.77 20.92 0.21
N ASP A 70 8.65 19.91 0.30
CA ASP A 70 9.66 19.63 -0.73
C ASP A 70 9.12 18.87 -1.96
N GLY A 71 7.82 18.57 -1.97
CA GLY A 71 7.14 17.86 -3.05
C GLY A 71 7.19 16.33 -2.94
N SER A 72 7.89 15.78 -1.94
CA SER A 72 7.96 14.33 -1.71
C SER A 72 6.59 13.76 -1.34
N PRO A 73 6.17 12.63 -1.93
CA PRO A 73 4.91 12.00 -1.58
C PRO A 73 4.98 11.31 -0.21
N CYS A 74 3.90 11.39 0.57
CA CYS A 74 3.68 10.61 1.79
C CYS A 74 3.31 9.15 1.44
N CYS A 75 4.14 8.51 0.62
CA CYS A 75 4.00 7.13 0.20
C CYS A 75 5.34 6.59 -0.32
N GLU A 76 5.84 5.54 0.32
CA GLU A 76 6.99 4.76 -0.16
C GLU A 76 6.82 3.30 0.24
N TRP A 77 7.53 2.40 -0.43
CA TRP A 77 7.54 0.99 -0.08
C TRP A 77 8.05 0.76 1.36
N LEU A 78 7.24 0.13 2.20
CA LEU A 78 7.59 -0.12 3.61
C LEU A 78 8.23 -1.49 3.84
N GLY A 79 7.96 -2.49 2.99
CA GLY A 79 8.60 -3.79 3.07
C GLY A 79 7.72 -4.96 2.62
N SER A 80 8.21 -6.17 2.81
CA SER A 80 7.50 -7.38 2.41
C SER A 80 6.30 -7.69 3.32
N ASP A 81 5.43 -8.57 2.84
CA ASP A 81 4.34 -9.17 3.59
C ASP A 81 3.38 -8.15 4.24
N GLY A 82 3.31 -8.13 5.57
CA GLY A 82 2.42 -7.26 6.36
C GLY A 82 3.07 -5.97 6.87
N ALA A 83 4.15 -5.50 6.25
CA ALA A 83 4.90 -4.33 6.73
C ALA A 83 4.17 -2.98 6.60
N GLY A 84 3.21 -2.88 5.66
CA GLY A 84 2.44 -1.68 5.36
C GLY A 84 1.12 -1.58 6.10
#